data_AF-A0AAP8T230-F1
#
_entry.id   AF-A0AAP8T230-F1
#
_cell.length_a   1.000
_cell.length_b   1.000
_cell.length_c   1.000
_cell.angle_alpha   90.00
_cell.angle_beta   90.00
_cell.angle_gamma   90.00
#
_symmetry.space_group_name_H-M   'P 1'
#
loop_
_entity.id
_entity.type
_entity.pdbx_description
1 polymer ?
#
loop_
_entity_poly.entity_id
_entity_poly.type
_entity_poly.pdbx_seq_one_letter_code
_entity_poly.pdbx_strand_id
1 'polypeptide(L)'
;LNEYDGKKLEKEWIEVNYSFSFGDLVQVNGYEKEIFRIVGYRTEVWRYKNDAWEDTIYELARITDGEWLEADETDLTLIATAQTANT
;
A
#
# COMPACT_ATOMS: atom_id res chain seq x y z
N LEU A 1 21.97 31.34 30.78
CA LEU A 1 21.43 31.11 29.42
C LEU A 1 22.00 29.78 28.97
N ASN A 2 21.21 28.71 29.02
CA ASN A 2 21.65 27.40 28.55
C ASN A 2 21.80 27.50 27.03
N GLU A 3 23.01 27.28 26.54
CA GLU A 3 23.30 27.16 25.11
C GLU A 3 22.42 26.05 24.56
N TYR A 4 21.56 26.42 23.61
CA TYR A 4 20.77 25.46 22.86
C TYR A 4 21.77 24.69 21.99
N ASP A 5 22.23 23.55 22.49
CA ASP A 5 23.05 22.59 21.76
C ASP A 5 22.18 22.08 20.62
N GLY A 6 22.34 22.71 19.45
CA GLY A 6 21.57 22.43 18.25
C GLY A 6 21.83 21.01 17.81
N LYS A 7 21.13 20.06 18.42
CA LYS A 7 21.08 18.67 17.98
C LYS A 7 20.76 18.71 16.50
N LYS A 8 21.72 18.26 15.69
CA LYS A 8 21.53 18.03 14.26
C LYS A 8 20.17 17.37 14.08
N LEU A 9 19.27 18.01 13.33
CA LEU A 9 18.06 17.36 12.86
C LEU A 9 18.50 16.09 12.13
N GLU A 10 18.22 14.93 12.73
CA GLU A 10 18.42 13.66 12.06
C GLU A 10 17.46 13.64 10.88
N LYS A 11 18.03 13.62 9.68
CA LYS A 11 17.25 13.46 8.46
C LYS A 11 17.05 11.97 8.25
N GLU A 12 15.80 11.54 8.25
CA GLU A 12 15.41 10.19 7.86
C GLU A 12 15.03 10.18 6.38
N TRP A 13 15.47 9.14 5.66
CA TRP A 13 14.96 8.81 4.34
C TRP A 13 14.08 7.57 4.48
N ILE A 14 12.83 7.68 4.04
CA ILE A 14 11.89 6.55 4.02
C ILE A 14 11.72 6.15 2.56
N GLU A 15 12.03 4.90 2.26
CA GLU A 15 11.77 4.28 0.96
C GLU A 15 10.59 3.34 1.11
N VAL A 16 9.51 3.64 0.39
CA VAL A 16 8.30 2.81 0.38
C VAL A 16 8.29 1.99 -0.90
N ASN A 17 8.16 0.67 -0.75
CA ASN A 17 8.11 -0.27 -1.87
C ASN A 17 6.72 -0.88 -1.96
N TYR A 18 6.15 -0.88 -3.17
CA TYR A 18 4.81 -1.42 -3.43
C TYR A 18 4.92 -2.75 -4.17
N SER A 19 4.25 -3.77 -3.65
CA SER A 19 4.13 -5.08 -4.31
C SER A 19 3.19 -5.06 -5.52
N PHE A 20 2.22 -4.13 -5.56
CA PHE A 20 1.27 -4.00 -6.66
C PHE A 20 1.21 -2.57 -7.22
N SER A 21 0.88 -2.47 -8.51
CA SER A 21 0.79 -1.21 -9.24
C SER A 21 -0.63 -0.91 -9.69
N PHE A 22 -0.92 0.36 -9.97
CA PHE A 22 -2.19 0.78 -10.55
C PHE A 22 -2.55 -0.06 -11.79
N GLY A 23 -3.77 -0.58 -11.82
CA GLY A 23 -4.27 -1.39 -12.93
C GLY A 23 -3.99 -2.88 -12.82
N ASP A 24 -3.14 -3.33 -11.89
CA ASP A 24 -2.96 -4.75 -11.63
C ASP A 24 -4.29 -5.40 -11.21
N LEU A 25 -4.51 -6.63 -11.68
CA LEU A 25 -5.65 -7.44 -11.31
C LEU A 25 -5.24 -8.38 -10.18
N VAL A 26 -6.00 -8.34 -9.09
CA VAL A 26 -5.76 -9.12 -7.89
C VAL A 26 -7.01 -9.85 -7.46
N GLN A 27 -6.81 -10.89 -6.66
CA GLN A 27 -7.84 -11.59 -5.92
C GLN A 27 -7.62 -11.32 -4.43
N VAL A 28 -8.71 -11.22 -3.67
CA VAL A 28 -8.68 -10.93 -2.23
C VAL A 28 -9.12 -12.19 -1.46
N ASN A 29 -8.43 -12.51 -0.37
CA ASN A 29 -8.84 -13.57 0.56
C ASN A 29 -10.31 -13.38 1.00
N GLY A 30 -11.13 -14.44 0.91
CA GLY A 30 -12.56 -14.37 1.23
C GLY A 30 -13.47 -13.88 0.09
N TYR A 31 -12.90 -13.46 -1.04
CA TYR A 31 -13.61 -13.04 -2.26
C TYR A 31 -13.13 -13.85 -3.47
N GLU A 32 -13.00 -15.18 -3.35
CA GLU A 32 -12.27 -16.00 -4.32
C GLU A 32 -12.94 -16.08 -5.70
N LYS A 33 -14.19 -15.66 -5.85
CA LYS A 33 -14.88 -15.65 -7.15
C LYS A 33 -14.79 -14.32 -7.87
N GLU A 34 -14.15 -13.34 -7.25
CA GLU A 34 -14.16 -11.96 -7.70
C GLU A 34 -12.74 -11.51 -8.03
N ILE A 35 -12.64 -10.62 -9.01
CA ILE A 35 -11.38 -10.01 -9.43
C ILE A 35 -11.51 -8.51 -9.20
N PHE A 36 -10.47 -7.95 -8.62
CA PHE A 36 -10.36 -6.54 -8.33
C PHE A 36 -9.18 -5.93 -9.08
N ARG A 37 -9.29 -4.64 -9.36
CA ARG A 37 -8.22 -3.82 -9.90
C ARG A 37 -7.64 -2.94 -8.80
N ILE A 38 -6.32 -2.83 -8.72
CA ILE A 38 -5.66 -1.80 -7.91
C ILE A 38 -5.99 -0.42 -8.48
N VAL A 39 -6.67 0.41 -7.69
CA VAL A 39 -7.04 1.79 -8.06
C VAL A 39 -6.44 2.85 -7.14
N GLY A 40 -5.85 2.43 -6.02
CA GLY A 40 -5.18 3.29 -5.04
C GLY A 40 -4.34 2.46 -4.09
N TYR A 41 -3.46 3.13 -3.35
CA TYR A 41 -2.79 2.57 -2.17
C TYR A 41 -2.28 3.71 -1.29
N ARG A 42 -2.19 3.43 0.01
CA ARG A 42 -1.73 4.35 1.05
C ARG A 42 -0.75 3.61 1.95
N THR A 43 0.39 4.25 2.21
CA THR A 43 1.33 3.79 3.22
C THR A 43 1.27 4.72 4.42
N GLU A 44 1.09 4.13 5.59
CA GLU A 44 1.08 4.81 6.87
C GLU A 44 2.40 4.51 7.57
N VAL A 45 3.09 5.57 8.03
CA VAL A 45 4.42 5.46 8.62
C VAL A 45 4.39 6.12 9.99
N TRP A 46 4.67 5.33 11.03
CA TRP A 46 4.71 5.80 12.41
C TRP A 46 6.14 5.78 12.95
N ARG A 47 6.48 6.82 13.70
CA ARG A 47 7.76 6.96 14.40
C ARG A 47 7.49 7.36 15.84
N TYR A 48 7.97 6.54 16.75
CA TYR A 48 7.95 6.77 18.19
C TYR A 48 9.38 6.80 18.70
N LYS A 49 9.56 7.25 19.95
CA LYS A 49 10.90 7.39 20.56
C LYS A 49 11.76 6.11 20.49
N ASN A 50 11.14 4.94 20.58
CA ASN A 50 11.81 3.64 20.61
C ASN A 50 11.17 2.60 19.67
N ASP A 51 10.29 3.02 18.76
CA ASP A 51 9.52 2.10 17.93
C ASP A 51 9.13 2.74 16.59
N ALA A 52 8.90 1.92 15.58
CA ALA A 52 8.54 2.36 14.25
C ALA A 52 7.69 1.29 13.56
N TRP A 53 6.65 1.73 12.87
CA TRP A 53 5.76 0.87 12.10
C TRP A 53 5.57 1.45 10.71
N GLU A 54 5.32 0.59 9.75
CA GLU A 54 4.96 0.92 8.38
C GLU A 54 3.92 -0.09 7.93
N ASP A 55 2.84 0.40 7.33
CA ASP A 55 1.75 -0.43 6.84
C ASP A 55 1.22 0.12 5.52
N THR A 56 0.88 -0.77 4.58
CA THR A 56 0.39 -0.39 3.26
C THR A 56 -0.95 -1.06 2.98
N ILE A 57 -1.95 -0.22 2.76
CA ILE A 57 -3.31 -0.62 2.40
C ILE A 57 -3.54 -0.31 0.93
N TYR A 58 -4.09 -1.27 0.19
CA TYR A 58 -4.47 -1.10 -1.21
C TYR A 58 -5.96 -0.81 -1.33
N GLU A 59 -6.30 0.10 -2.24
CA GLU A 59 -7.67 0.40 -2.63
C GLU A 59 -7.99 -0.28 -3.96
N LEU A 60 -9.14 -0.94 -3.98
CA LEU A 60 -9.54 -1.88 -5.00
C LEU A 60 -10.87 -1.49 -5.61
N ALA A 61 -11.05 -1.77 -6.90
CA ALA A 61 -12.36 -1.72 -7.55
C ALA A 61 -12.66 -3.07 -8.19
N ARG A 62 -13.79 -3.69 -7.85
CA ARG A 62 -14.22 -4.95 -8.46
C ARG A 62 -14.48 -4.74 -9.95
N ILE A 63 -14.00 -5.67 -10.76
CA ILE A 63 -14.08 -5.55 -12.23
C ILE A 63 -15.52 -5.58 -12.76
N THR A 64 -16.43 -6.29 -12.07
CA THR A 64 -17.80 -6.52 -12.57
C THR A 64 -18.72 -5.31 -12.42
N ASP A 65 -18.58 -4.54 -11.36
CA ASP A 65 -19.53 -3.50 -10.96
C ASP A 65 -18.86 -2.23 -10.40
N GLY A 66 -17.54 -2.24 -10.20
CA GLY A 66 -16.79 -1.14 -9.61
C GLY A 66 -16.98 -1.00 -8.10
N GLU A 67 -17.53 -2.00 -7.40
CA GLU A 67 -17.61 -1.98 -5.94
C GLU A 67 -16.21 -1.80 -5.33
N TRP A 68 -16.09 -0.90 -4.37
CA TRP A 68 -14.83 -0.51 -3.77
C TRP A 68 -14.54 -1.33 -2.52
N LEU A 69 -13.27 -1.67 -2.30
CA LEU A 69 -12.76 -2.40 -1.15
C LEU A 69 -11.35 -1.92 -0.78
N GLU A 70 -11.03 -1.90 0.51
CA GLU A 70 -9.65 -1.79 1.01
C GLU A 70 -9.16 -3.17 1.48
N ALA A 71 -7.90 -3.48 1.23
CA ALA A 71 -7.27 -4.71 1.69
C ALA A 71 -5.78 -4.53 1.97
N ASP A 72 -5.29 -5.28 2.95
CA ASP A 72 -3.87 -5.34 3.28
C ASP A 72 -3.10 -6.12 2.21
N GLU A 73 -1.82 -5.81 2.04
CA GLU A 73 -0.96 -6.48 1.07
C GLU A 73 -0.99 -8.01 1.19
N THR A 74 -1.04 -8.52 2.43
CA THR A 74 -1.01 -9.95 2.72
C THR A 74 -2.26 -10.70 2.28
N ASP A 75 -3.36 -9.97 2.02
CA ASP A 75 -4.62 -10.54 1.56
C ASP A 75 -4.76 -10.58 0.03
N LEU A 76 -3.76 -10.08 -0.69
CA LEU A 76 -3.81 -9.94 -2.14
C LEU A 76 -2.97 -11.00 -2.85
N THR A 77 -3.56 -11.58 -3.90
CA THR A 77 -2.85 -12.43 -4.85
C THR A 77 -2.90 -11.81 -6.25
N LEU A 78 -1.74 -11.60 -6.88
CA LEU A 78 -1.65 -11.11 -8.25
C LEU A 78 -2.23 -12.14 -9.24
N ILE A 79 -3.16 -11.68 -10.08
CA ILE A 79 -3.74 -12.46 -11.18
C ILE A 79 -3.11 -12.06 -12.52
N ALA A 80 -3.03 -10.75 -12.78
CA ALA A 80 -2.43 -10.20 -14.00
C ALA A 80 -1.87 -8.81 -13.73
N THR A 81 -0.79 -8.45 -14.42
CA THR A 81 -0.25 -7.09 -14.32
C THR A 81 -1.08 -6.13 -15.17
N ALA A 82 -1.00 -4.83 -14.89
CA ALA A 82 -1.67 -3.80 -15.68
C ALA A 82 -1.33 -3.86 -17.18
N GLN A 83 -0.11 -4.30 -17.51
CA GLN A 83 0.32 -4.49 -18.91
C GLN A 83 -0.43 -5.62 -19.60
N THR A 84 -0.62 -6.76 -18.93
CA THR A 84 -1.29 -7.92 -19.52
C THR A 84 -2.80 -7.89 -19.34
N ALA A 85 -3.32 -7.09 -18.41
CA ALA A 85 -4.75 -6.98 -18.11
C ALA A 85 -5.58 -6.31 -19.22
N ASN A 86 -4.94 -5.53 -20.10
CA ASN A 86 -5.59 -4.82 -21.21
C ASN A 86 -5.29 -5.42 -22.60
N THR A 87 -4.66 -6.59 -22.64
CA THR A 87 -4.36 -7.34 -23.88
C THR A 87 -5.37 -8.46 -24.06
#